data_AF-A0A2U8I7Y9-F1
#
_entry.id   AF-A0A2U8I7Y9-F1
#
_cell.length_a   1.000
_cell.length_b   1.000
_cell.length_c   1.000
_cell.angle_alpha   90.00
_cell.angle_beta   90.00
_cell.angle_gamma   90.00
#
_symmetry.space_group_name_H-M   'P 1'
#
loop_
_entity.id
_entity.type
_entity.pdbx_description
1 polymer ?
#
loop_
_entity_poly.entity_id
_entity_poly.type
_entity_poly.pdbx_seq_one_letter_code
_entity_poly.pdbx_strand_id
1 'polypeptide(L)'
;MGGTLCLRQQGETYLPRWTNEDKHSYQQRLSVATLLPAYEETLKNNLGRVFSEPTQLSESTPAVMVEYCQDMDLLGNRLDVWAQAYFSLALQYGVAHALVDYPRVETLKTRAEEKARGARPYAVLINPRQVIGWQSSHQGGPVQLTELRIREEIVVETAPYRQQKIAQIRKLTPGRVELYRKIRQADGTDRWALHDSWATSCPRIPLVTLYSKRTGFMCGAPPLLNLALLNIKHWQSQSEQDNILHVARVPILNVFGLEAGEKLTIGASSATHFTDRTKQGSAYTEHSGAAVGAGKEALTDLVEQMRQAGGKLLRSQNSSTKTLDQVSEERLQEQSPLYTLSNSLEDALDTLLQLMADWSGEKDGGKVNIRTELETTQQAFNAPAALAIQALRQGGDIRQVDAIRALQALNLIDADANPETLCDELNNLPPDLL
;
A
#
# COMPACT_ATOMS: atom_id res chain seq x y z
N MET A 1 6.59 -2.94 -3.10
CA MET A 1 6.15 -4.09 -2.28
C MET A 1 7.20 -5.17 -2.06
N GLY A 2 8.23 -5.34 -2.90
CA GLY A 2 9.20 -6.44 -2.69
C GLY A 2 10.18 -6.30 -1.50
N GLY A 3 10.11 -5.19 -0.76
CA GLY A 3 10.94 -4.94 0.43
C GLY A 3 12.45 -4.91 0.16
N THR A 4 13.22 -5.07 1.23
CA THR A 4 14.69 -5.11 1.20
C THR A 4 15.24 -6.18 0.27
N LEU A 5 14.69 -7.41 0.32
CA LEU A 5 15.21 -8.52 -0.49
C LEU A 5 15.09 -8.25 -1.99
N CYS A 6 13.96 -7.69 -2.43
CA CYS A 6 13.78 -7.33 -3.83
C CYS A 6 14.75 -6.23 -4.27
N LEU A 7 14.93 -5.17 -3.47
CA LEU A 7 15.89 -4.12 -3.80
C LEU A 7 17.33 -4.65 -3.88
N ARG A 8 17.71 -5.56 -2.99
CA ARG A 8 19.01 -6.24 -3.06
C ARG A 8 19.17 -7.05 -4.34
N GLN A 9 18.14 -7.78 -4.76
CA GLN A 9 18.16 -8.54 -6.02
C GLN A 9 18.29 -7.64 -7.26
N GLN A 10 17.73 -6.43 -7.22
CA GLN A 10 17.83 -5.45 -8.32
C GLN A 10 19.19 -4.74 -8.37
N GLY A 11 20.01 -4.87 -7.33
CA GLY A 11 21.42 -4.46 -7.30
C GLY A 11 21.63 -3.02 -7.77
N GLU A 12 22.48 -2.86 -8.79
CA GLU A 12 22.93 -1.56 -9.31
C GLU A 12 21.81 -0.66 -9.83
N THR A 13 20.63 -1.22 -10.13
CA THR A 13 19.45 -0.44 -10.55
C THR A 13 18.97 0.51 -9.45
N TYR A 14 18.98 0.05 -8.19
CA TYR A 14 18.46 0.82 -7.05
C TYR A 14 19.53 1.16 -6.00
N LEU A 15 20.69 0.51 -6.06
CA LEU A 15 21.88 0.86 -5.29
C LEU A 15 23.09 0.89 -6.27
N PRO A 16 23.30 2.00 -7.01
CA PRO A 16 24.25 2.04 -8.13
C PRO A 16 25.70 2.02 -7.66
N ARG A 17 26.56 1.11 -8.13
CA ARG A 17 27.98 1.07 -7.71
C ARG A 17 28.71 2.41 -7.97
N TRP A 18 29.46 2.90 -6.98
CA TRP A 18 30.11 4.20 -7.01
C TRP A 18 31.35 4.13 -7.91
N THR A 19 31.78 5.27 -8.46
CA THR A 19 33.00 5.32 -9.28
C THR A 19 34.20 4.84 -8.43
N ASN A 20 34.95 3.86 -8.95
CA ASN A 20 36.08 3.21 -8.27
C ASN A 20 35.74 2.39 -7.02
N GLU A 21 34.46 2.06 -6.77
CA GLU A 21 34.11 1.08 -5.74
C GLU A 21 34.41 -0.34 -6.23
N ASP A 22 35.19 -1.09 -5.44
CA ASP A 22 35.47 -2.48 -5.73
C ASP A 22 34.18 -3.33 -5.69
N LYS A 23 34.13 -4.36 -6.54
CA LYS A 23 32.94 -5.22 -6.66
C LYS A 23 32.64 -5.97 -5.36
N HIS A 24 33.66 -6.39 -4.61
CA HIS A 24 33.46 -7.08 -3.33
C HIS A 24 32.90 -6.12 -2.28
N SER A 25 33.47 -4.92 -2.16
CA SER A 25 32.97 -3.88 -1.26
C SER A 25 31.52 -3.49 -1.58
N TYR A 26 31.19 -3.36 -2.87
CA TYR A 26 29.82 -3.14 -3.32
C TYR A 26 28.87 -4.24 -2.85
N GLN A 27 29.24 -5.51 -3.04
CA GLN A 27 28.42 -6.65 -2.63
C GLN A 27 28.22 -6.70 -1.11
N GLN A 28 29.26 -6.39 -0.33
CA GLN A 28 29.15 -6.29 1.12
C GLN A 28 28.15 -5.20 1.52
N ARG A 29 28.27 -3.99 0.95
CA ARG A 29 27.36 -2.88 1.22
C ARG A 29 25.91 -3.20 0.82
N LEU A 30 25.71 -3.80 -0.35
CA LEU A 30 24.39 -4.27 -0.80
C LEU A 30 23.79 -5.31 0.16
N SER A 31 24.62 -6.21 0.71
CA SER A 31 24.16 -7.28 1.63
C SER A 31 23.68 -6.76 2.98
N VAL A 32 24.20 -5.62 3.44
CA VAL A 32 23.83 -5.01 4.72
C VAL A 32 22.79 -3.91 4.59
N ALA A 33 22.62 -3.29 3.42
CA ALA A 33 21.65 -2.23 3.19
C ALA A 33 20.21 -2.66 3.53
N THR A 34 19.48 -1.82 4.26
CA THR A 34 18.10 -2.06 4.71
C THR A 34 17.14 -0.99 4.21
N LEU A 35 15.89 -1.37 3.97
CA LEU A 35 14.87 -0.44 3.46
C LEU A 35 13.98 -0.03 4.62
N LEU A 36 13.82 1.27 4.82
CA LEU A 36 12.78 1.78 5.69
C LEU A 36 11.40 1.40 5.11
N PRO A 37 10.53 0.67 5.84
CA PRO A 37 9.27 0.17 5.30
C PRO A 37 8.19 1.25 5.14
N ALA A 38 8.56 2.54 5.09
CA ALA A 38 7.63 3.67 5.08
C ALA A 38 6.57 3.61 3.96
N TYR A 39 6.95 3.19 2.74
CA TYR A 39 5.98 3.04 1.65
C TYR A 39 4.99 1.89 1.89
N GLU A 40 5.48 0.75 2.37
CA GLU A 40 4.66 -0.42 2.67
C GLU A 40 3.70 -0.14 3.84
N GLU A 41 4.21 0.44 4.93
CA GLU A 41 3.42 0.83 6.08
C GLU A 41 2.38 1.89 5.73
N THR A 42 2.73 2.91 4.95
CA THR A 42 1.75 3.91 4.50
C THR A 42 0.62 3.26 3.69
N LEU A 43 0.96 2.31 2.81
CA LEU A 43 -0.05 1.61 2.04
C LEU A 43 -0.94 0.74 2.95
N LYS A 44 -0.35 -0.04 3.86
CA LYS A 44 -1.10 -0.86 4.84
C LYS A 44 -1.99 -0.01 5.73
N ASN A 45 -1.50 1.13 6.19
CA ASN A 45 -2.26 2.07 7.03
C ASN A 45 -3.45 2.66 6.26
N ASN A 46 -3.27 3.02 4.98
CA ASN A 46 -4.38 3.50 4.16
C ASN A 46 -5.42 2.39 3.88
N LEU A 47 -4.98 1.15 3.64
CA LEU A 47 -5.88 0.00 3.54
C LEU A 47 -6.66 -0.22 4.84
N GLY A 48 -5.97 -0.26 5.97
CA GLY A 48 -6.58 -0.46 7.28
C GLY A 48 -7.58 0.63 7.67
N ARG A 49 -7.37 1.87 7.19
CA ARG A 49 -8.34 2.97 7.36
C ARG A 49 -9.57 2.84 6.48
N VAL A 50 -9.43 2.33 5.26
CA VAL A 50 -10.58 2.14 4.35
C VAL A 50 -11.43 0.95 4.77
N PHE A 51 -10.79 -0.11 5.25
CA PHE A 51 -11.44 -1.34 5.68
C PHE A 51 -11.38 -1.53 7.20
N SER A 52 -11.49 -0.42 7.95
CA SER A 52 -11.55 -0.46 9.42
C SER A 52 -12.82 -1.16 9.88
N GLU A 53 -13.91 -0.95 9.15
CA GLU A 53 -15.17 -1.68 9.31
C GLU A 53 -15.34 -2.74 8.20
N PRO A 54 -16.12 -3.82 8.47
CA PRO A 54 -16.51 -4.76 7.44
C PRO A 54 -17.32 -4.10 6.32
N THR A 55 -17.05 -4.50 5.08
CA THR A 55 -17.82 -4.09 3.92
C THR A 55 -19.25 -4.59 4.05
N GLN A 56 -20.22 -3.69 3.91
CA GLN A 56 -21.63 -4.02 4.01
C GLN A 56 -22.27 -4.10 2.64
N LEU A 57 -23.16 -5.06 2.46
CA LEU A 57 -24.05 -5.14 1.30
C LEU A 57 -25.37 -4.47 1.65
N SER A 58 -25.98 -3.77 0.70
CA SER A 58 -27.31 -3.20 0.89
C SER A 58 -28.35 -4.29 1.14
N GLU A 59 -29.38 -3.99 1.93
CA GLU A 59 -30.49 -4.94 2.19
C GLU A 59 -31.22 -5.38 0.92
N SER A 60 -31.15 -4.58 -0.14
CA SER A 60 -31.71 -4.88 -1.47
C SER A 60 -30.89 -5.88 -2.28
N THR A 61 -29.70 -6.27 -1.81
CA THR A 61 -28.80 -7.17 -2.53
C THR A 61 -29.43 -8.57 -2.65
N PRO A 62 -29.57 -9.15 -3.85
CA PRO A 62 -30.16 -10.47 -4.00
C PRO A 62 -29.40 -11.55 -3.23
N ALA A 63 -30.12 -12.53 -2.68
CA ALA A 63 -29.53 -13.61 -1.89
C ALA A 63 -28.41 -14.38 -2.64
N VAL A 64 -28.56 -14.53 -3.96
CA VAL A 64 -27.54 -15.16 -4.81
C VAL A 64 -26.24 -14.34 -4.82
N MET A 65 -26.32 -13.01 -4.87
CA MET A 65 -25.13 -12.14 -4.80
C MET A 65 -24.48 -12.18 -3.42
N VAL A 66 -25.29 -12.23 -2.34
CA VAL A 66 -24.78 -12.42 -0.97
C VAL A 66 -23.98 -13.73 -0.86
N GLU A 67 -24.46 -14.83 -1.44
CA GLU A 67 -23.75 -16.11 -1.50
C GLU A 67 -22.46 -16.03 -2.31
N TYR A 68 -22.45 -15.24 -3.39
CA TYR A 68 -21.24 -15.04 -4.21
C TYR A 68 -20.18 -14.24 -3.45
N CYS A 69 -20.59 -13.23 -2.69
CA CYS A 69 -19.70 -12.42 -1.85
C CYS A 69 -19.01 -13.21 -0.72
N GLN A 70 -19.47 -14.41 -0.37
CA GLN A 70 -18.78 -15.28 0.59
C GLN A 70 -17.49 -15.89 -0.01
N ASP A 71 -17.40 -16.00 -1.33
CA ASP A 71 -16.25 -16.52 -2.06
C ASP A 71 -16.20 -15.89 -3.47
N MET A 72 -15.74 -14.65 -3.51
CA MET A 72 -15.83 -13.76 -4.67
C MET A 72 -15.07 -14.29 -5.89
N ASP A 73 -14.01 -15.09 -5.68
CA ASP A 73 -13.06 -15.54 -6.70
C ASP A 73 -13.00 -17.06 -6.91
N LEU A 74 -13.83 -17.86 -6.21
CA LEU A 74 -13.78 -19.32 -6.18
C LEU A 74 -12.48 -19.90 -5.57
N LEU A 75 -11.75 -19.08 -4.81
CA LEU A 75 -10.52 -19.48 -4.09
C LEU A 75 -10.68 -19.36 -2.56
N GLY A 76 -11.90 -19.10 -2.09
CA GLY A 76 -12.23 -18.95 -0.67
C GLY A 76 -12.09 -17.52 -0.15
N ASN A 77 -11.95 -16.51 -1.03
CA ASN A 77 -11.81 -15.12 -0.60
C ASN A 77 -13.17 -14.43 -0.59
N ARG A 78 -13.68 -14.13 0.60
CA ARG A 78 -14.86 -13.26 0.77
C ARG A 78 -14.61 -11.85 0.20
N LEU A 79 -15.70 -11.13 -0.09
CA LEU A 79 -15.69 -9.80 -0.69
C LEU A 79 -14.69 -8.84 -0.03
N ASP A 80 -14.67 -8.76 1.30
CA ASP A 80 -13.76 -7.88 2.05
C ASP A 80 -12.28 -8.12 1.73
N VAL A 81 -11.86 -9.38 1.79
CA VAL A 81 -10.47 -9.79 1.58
C VAL A 81 -10.07 -9.55 0.13
N TRP A 82 -10.98 -9.87 -0.79
CA TRP A 82 -10.77 -9.67 -2.21
C TRP A 82 -10.72 -8.17 -2.57
N ALA A 83 -11.61 -7.35 -2.01
CA ALA A 83 -11.66 -5.91 -2.21
C ALA A 83 -10.41 -5.21 -1.67
N GLN A 84 -9.88 -5.65 -0.52
CA GLN A 84 -8.60 -5.17 0.00
C GLN A 84 -7.45 -5.43 -0.98
N ALA A 85 -7.38 -6.62 -1.58
CA ALA A 85 -6.37 -6.94 -2.58
C ALA A 85 -6.53 -6.10 -3.86
N TYR A 86 -7.77 -5.91 -4.32
CA TYR A 86 -8.10 -5.09 -5.46
C TYR A 86 -7.71 -3.62 -5.27
N PHE A 87 -8.06 -3.04 -4.13
CA PHE A 87 -7.72 -1.67 -3.76
C PHE A 87 -6.21 -1.48 -3.56
N SER A 88 -5.55 -2.46 -2.93
CA SER A 88 -4.09 -2.47 -2.76
C SER A 88 -3.35 -2.39 -4.10
N LEU A 89 -3.77 -3.18 -5.10
CA LEU A 89 -3.18 -3.11 -6.44
C LEU A 89 -3.40 -1.73 -7.08
N ALA A 90 -4.59 -1.15 -6.94
CA ALA A 90 -4.88 0.17 -7.46
C ALA A 90 -3.96 1.24 -6.85
N LEU A 91 -3.77 1.23 -5.52
CA LEU A 91 -2.85 2.16 -4.84
C LEU A 91 -1.38 1.96 -5.27
N GLN A 92 -0.97 0.74 -5.58
CA GLN A 92 0.40 0.43 -5.99
C GLN A 92 0.70 0.85 -7.43
N TYR A 93 -0.25 0.64 -8.35
CA TYR A 93 -0.02 0.79 -9.79
C TYR A 93 -0.76 1.96 -10.43
N GLY A 94 -1.64 2.64 -9.70
CA GLY A 94 -2.50 3.70 -10.23
C GLY A 94 -3.85 3.20 -10.77
N VAL A 95 -3.89 1.92 -11.13
CA VAL A 95 -5.04 1.19 -11.64
C VAL A 95 -5.01 -0.24 -11.12
N ALA A 96 -6.17 -0.87 -11.03
CA ALA A 96 -6.31 -2.32 -10.92
C ALA A 96 -7.46 -2.77 -11.81
N HIS A 97 -7.41 -4.01 -12.29
CA HIS A 97 -8.47 -4.54 -13.12
C HIS A 97 -9.05 -5.80 -12.49
N ALA A 98 -10.37 -5.94 -12.60
CA ALA A 98 -11.11 -7.09 -12.17
C ALA A 98 -11.92 -7.60 -13.36
N LEU A 99 -11.67 -8.84 -13.74
CA LEU A 99 -12.38 -9.52 -14.81
C LEU A 99 -13.41 -10.43 -14.16
N VAL A 100 -14.69 -10.23 -14.42
CA VAL A 100 -15.67 -11.26 -14.06
C VAL A 100 -15.56 -12.36 -15.13
N ASP A 101 -15.42 -13.61 -14.72
CA ASP A 101 -15.31 -14.77 -15.59
C ASP A 101 -16.39 -15.80 -15.24
N TYR A 102 -16.61 -16.77 -16.11
CA TYR A 102 -17.58 -17.85 -15.91
C TYR A 102 -16.94 -19.19 -16.29
N PRO A 103 -17.03 -20.22 -15.44
CA PRO A 103 -16.37 -21.49 -15.69
C PRO A 103 -16.91 -22.13 -16.97
N ARG A 104 -16.03 -22.77 -17.74
CA ARG A 104 -16.45 -23.51 -18.93
C ARG A 104 -17.25 -24.73 -18.53
N VAL A 105 -18.46 -24.82 -19.04
CA VAL A 105 -19.35 -25.95 -18.82
C VAL A 105 -19.58 -26.64 -20.16
N GLU A 106 -18.77 -27.65 -20.49
CA GLU A 106 -18.75 -28.22 -21.84
C GLU A 106 -20.00 -29.04 -22.21
N THR A 107 -20.90 -29.35 -21.27
CA THR A 107 -22.06 -30.23 -21.51
C THR A 107 -23.21 -30.04 -20.51
N LEU A 108 -23.77 -28.85 -20.32
CA LEU A 108 -25.02 -28.72 -19.55
C LEU A 108 -26.12 -28.12 -20.44
N LYS A 109 -27.27 -28.79 -20.46
CA LYS A 109 -28.40 -28.43 -21.34
C LYS A 109 -29.36 -27.46 -20.67
N THR A 110 -29.25 -27.24 -19.36
CA THR A 110 -30.17 -26.37 -18.60
C THR A 110 -29.47 -25.59 -17.48
N ARG A 111 -29.98 -24.38 -17.18
CA ARG A 111 -29.53 -23.54 -16.03
C ARG A 111 -29.60 -24.27 -14.68
N ALA A 112 -30.51 -25.24 -14.55
CA ALA A 112 -30.65 -26.05 -13.34
C ALA A 112 -29.46 -27.00 -13.14
N GLU A 113 -28.93 -27.58 -14.22
CA GLU A 113 -27.75 -28.44 -14.16
C GLU A 113 -26.47 -27.63 -13.87
N GLU A 114 -26.34 -26.41 -14.43
CA GLU A 114 -25.24 -25.49 -14.14
C GLU A 114 -25.18 -25.13 -12.66
N LYS A 115 -26.33 -24.78 -12.08
CA LYS A 115 -26.45 -24.49 -10.65
C LYS A 115 -26.15 -25.72 -9.78
N ALA A 116 -26.54 -26.92 -10.22
CA ALA A 116 -26.23 -28.18 -9.52
C ALA A 116 -24.73 -28.55 -9.55
N ARG A 117 -23.97 -28.06 -10.53
CA ARG A 117 -22.50 -28.20 -10.57
C ARG A 117 -21.77 -27.02 -9.92
N GLY A 118 -22.49 -26.06 -9.35
CA GLY A 118 -21.91 -24.85 -8.74
C GLY A 118 -21.27 -23.89 -9.75
N ALA A 119 -21.63 -23.97 -11.04
CA ALA A 119 -21.13 -23.05 -12.05
C ALA A 119 -21.74 -21.66 -11.82
N ARG A 120 -20.89 -20.69 -11.48
CA ARG A 120 -21.28 -19.31 -11.18
C ARG A 120 -20.25 -18.32 -11.69
N PRO A 121 -20.62 -17.05 -11.96
CA PRO A 121 -19.65 -16.02 -12.25
C PRO A 121 -18.76 -15.76 -11.03
N TYR A 122 -17.52 -15.38 -11.27
CA TYR A 122 -16.52 -15.10 -10.23
C TYR A 122 -15.56 -14.00 -10.70
N ALA A 123 -14.99 -13.25 -9.76
CA ALA A 123 -14.09 -12.15 -10.06
C ALA A 123 -12.62 -12.61 -10.03
N VAL A 124 -11.94 -12.39 -11.14
CA VAL A 124 -10.50 -12.62 -11.29
C VAL A 124 -9.78 -11.29 -11.19
N LEU A 125 -8.91 -11.17 -10.20
CA LEU A 125 -8.05 -10.02 -10.04
C LEU A 125 -6.92 -10.05 -11.08
N ILE A 126 -6.83 -9.01 -11.91
CA ILE A 126 -5.83 -8.90 -12.98
C ILE A 126 -4.83 -7.80 -12.59
N ASN A 127 -3.56 -8.20 -12.42
CA ASN A 127 -2.49 -7.23 -12.21
C ASN A 127 -2.35 -6.39 -13.49
N PRO A 128 -2.25 -5.04 -13.40
CA PRO A 128 -2.10 -4.17 -14.57
C PRO A 128 -0.94 -4.57 -15.49
N ARG A 129 0.13 -5.15 -14.95
CA ARG A 129 1.29 -5.64 -15.73
C ARG A 129 1.01 -6.89 -16.56
N GLN A 130 -0.12 -7.55 -16.34
CA GLN A 130 -0.60 -8.66 -17.17
C GLN A 130 -1.35 -8.15 -18.39
N VAL A 131 -1.92 -6.96 -18.36
CA VAL A 131 -2.57 -6.37 -19.54
C VAL A 131 -1.48 -5.91 -20.52
N ILE A 132 -1.43 -6.55 -21.69
CA ILE A 132 -0.40 -6.29 -22.71
C ILE A 132 -0.93 -5.45 -23.88
N GLY A 133 -2.23 -5.19 -23.92
CA GLY A 133 -2.85 -4.29 -24.89
C GLY A 133 -4.36 -4.36 -24.87
N TRP A 134 -5.00 -3.30 -25.36
CA TRP A 134 -6.44 -3.22 -25.52
C TRP A 134 -6.80 -2.35 -26.73
N GLN A 135 -8.03 -2.48 -27.19
CA GLN A 135 -8.65 -1.56 -28.14
C GLN A 135 -9.98 -1.09 -27.56
N SER A 136 -10.33 0.15 -27.85
CA SER A 136 -11.56 0.76 -27.37
C SER A 136 -12.23 1.58 -28.46
N SER A 137 -13.55 1.63 -28.42
CA SER A 137 -14.36 2.42 -29.35
C SER A 137 -15.28 3.37 -28.58
N HIS A 138 -15.56 4.53 -29.19
CA HIS A 138 -16.48 5.53 -28.68
C HIS A 138 -17.61 5.74 -29.70
N GLN A 139 -18.69 4.96 -29.57
CA GLN A 139 -19.86 5.04 -30.45
C GLN A 139 -21.06 5.61 -29.66
N GLY A 140 -21.07 6.94 -29.48
CA GLY A 140 -22.23 7.66 -28.91
C GLY A 140 -22.55 7.38 -27.44
N GLY A 141 -21.60 6.83 -26.67
CA GLY A 141 -21.75 6.47 -25.27
C GLY A 141 -20.40 6.34 -24.55
N PRO A 142 -20.34 5.78 -23.32
CA PRO A 142 -19.07 5.61 -22.61
C PRO A 142 -18.08 4.77 -23.43
N VAL A 143 -16.78 5.05 -23.29
CA VAL A 143 -15.72 4.29 -23.98
C VAL A 143 -15.84 2.81 -23.61
N GLN A 144 -16.03 1.95 -24.62
CA GLN A 144 -16.14 0.50 -24.42
C GLN A 144 -14.93 -0.24 -24.99
N LEU A 145 -14.54 -1.32 -24.32
CA LEU A 145 -13.52 -2.23 -24.81
C LEU A 145 -14.05 -3.07 -25.97
N THR A 146 -13.32 -3.06 -27.08
CA THR A 146 -13.58 -3.93 -28.24
C THR A 146 -12.60 -5.11 -28.28
N GLU A 147 -11.43 -4.95 -27.66
CA GLU A 147 -10.44 -6.02 -27.51
C GLU A 147 -9.65 -5.80 -26.21
N LEU A 148 -9.34 -6.89 -25.51
CA LEU A 148 -8.43 -6.91 -24.37
C LEU A 148 -7.49 -8.10 -24.47
N ARG A 149 -6.19 -7.89 -24.21
CA ARG A 149 -5.15 -8.93 -24.22
C ARG A 149 -4.48 -9.00 -22.86
N ILE A 150 -4.56 -10.17 -22.24
CA ILE A 150 -4.00 -10.46 -20.92
C ILE A 150 -2.96 -11.57 -21.07
N ARG A 151 -1.78 -11.36 -20.48
CA ARG A 151 -0.72 -12.37 -20.38
C ARG A 151 -0.88 -13.16 -19.08
N GLU A 152 -0.95 -14.47 -19.23
CA GLU A 152 -1.12 -15.45 -18.18
C GLU A 152 0.07 -16.40 -18.16
N GLU A 153 0.33 -16.99 -16.99
CA GLU A 153 1.25 -18.12 -16.85
C GLU A 153 0.45 -19.27 -16.23
N ILE A 154 0.39 -20.38 -16.94
CA ILE A 154 -0.27 -21.59 -16.46
C ILE A 154 0.78 -22.65 -16.15
N VAL A 155 0.50 -23.49 -15.16
CA VAL A 155 1.36 -24.63 -14.80
C VAL A 155 0.69 -25.89 -15.30
N VAL A 156 1.39 -26.64 -16.16
CA VAL A 156 0.90 -27.91 -16.71
C VAL A 156 1.83 -29.03 -16.27
N GLU A 157 1.26 -30.12 -15.79
CA GLU A 157 2.02 -31.34 -15.51
C GLU A 157 2.34 -32.06 -16.82
N THR A 158 3.64 -32.22 -17.10
CA THR A 158 4.14 -32.85 -18.34
C THR A 158 4.55 -34.30 -18.13
N ALA A 159 4.86 -34.66 -16.88
CA ALA A 159 5.17 -36.01 -16.41
C ALA A 159 4.98 -36.03 -14.88
N PRO A 160 4.91 -37.21 -14.24
CA PRO A 160 4.84 -37.31 -12.78
C PRO A 160 5.93 -36.47 -12.11
N TYR A 161 5.53 -35.58 -11.20
CA TYR A 161 6.41 -34.64 -10.49
C TYR A 161 7.16 -33.64 -11.38
N ARG A 162 6.73 -33.44 -12.63
CA ARG A 162 7.31 -32.48 -13.57
C ARG A 162 6.26 -31.51 -14.07
N GLN A 163 6.33 -30.30 -13.54
CA GLN A 163 5.51 -29.18 -13.96
C GLN A 163 6.29 -28.26 -14.90
N GLN A 164 5.60 -27.75 -15.92
CA GLN A 164 6.11 -26.75 -16.83
C GLN A 164 5.22 -25.51 -16.79
N LYS A 165 5.86 -24.34 -16.68
CA LYS A 165 5.21 -23.04 -16.83
C LYS A 165 5.06 -22.72 -18.31
N ILE A 166 3.84 -22.46 -18.75
CA ILE A 166 3.52 -22.10 -20.13
C ILE A 166 2.96 -20.68 -20.13
N ALA A 167 3.59 -19.81 -20.92
CA ALA A 167 3.06 -18.47 -21.17
C ALA A 167 1.86 -18.55 -22.13
N GLN A 168 0.75 -17.93 -21.73
CA GLN A 168 -0.49 -17.88 -22.47
C GLN A 168 -0.94 -16.43 -22.65
N ILE A 169 -1.53 -16.10 -23.80
CA ILE A 169 -2.24 -14.83 -23.99
C ILE A 169 -3.72 -15.14 -24.10
N ARG A 170 -4.51 -14.57 -23.20
CA ARG A 170 -5.96 -14.54 -23.28
C ARG A 170 -6.38 -13.26 -24.02
N LYS A 171 -6.98 -13.42 -25.18
CA LYS A 171 -7.60 -12.34 -25.93
C LYS A 171 -9.12 -12.42 -25.74
N LEU A 172 -9.70 -11.31 -25.30
CA LEU A 172 -11.12 -11.13 -25.08
C LEU A 172 -11.66 -10.14 -26.11
N THR A 173 -12.73 -10.53 -26.77
CA THR A 173 -13.59 -9.67 -27.59
C THR A 173 -15.03 -9.84 -27.11
N PRO A 174 -15.95 -8.89 -27.34
CA PRO A 174 -17.36 -9.07 -27.00
C PRO A 174 -17.90 -10.45 -27.44
N GLY A 175 -18.40 -11.24 -26.49
CA GLY A 175 -18.95 -12.58 -26.74
C GLY A 175 -17.94 -13.68 -27.11
N ARG A 176 -16.62 -13.47 -27.00
CA ARG A 176 -15.63 -14.47 -27.42
C ARG A 176 -14.29 -14.39 -26.68
N VAL A 177 -13.74 -15.56 -26.39
CA VAL A 177 -12.38 -15.72 -25.84
C VAL A 177 -11.51 -16.53 -26.79
N GLU A 178 -10.25 -16.13 -26.91
CA GLU A 178 -9.20 -16.85 -27.63
C GLU A 178 -7.97 -17.00 -26.73
N LEU A 179 -7.41 -18.20 -26.66
CA LEU A 179 -6.17 -18.48 -25.95
C LEU A 179 -5.07 -18.77 -26.96
N TYR A 180 -3.96 -18.04 -26.82
CA TYR A 180 -2.76 -18.23 -27.62
C TYR A 180 -1.64 -18.77 -26.74
N ARG A 181 -0.89 -19.75 -27.23
CA ARG A 181 0.31 -20.27 -26.57
C ARG A 181 1.49 -20.19 -27.51
N LYS A 182 2.70 -20.06 -26.95
CA LYS A 182 3.92 -20.14 -27.74
C LYS A 182 4.11 -21.56 -28.25
N ILE A 183 4.30 -21.70 -29.56
CA ILE A 183 4.73 -22.93 -30.20
C ILE A 183 6.11 -22.67 -30.81
N ARG A 184 7.03 -23.59 -30.58
CA ARG A 184 8.35 -23.56 -31.20
C ARG A 184 8.23 -24.14 -32.60
N GLN A 185 8.56 -23.35 -33.61
CA GLN A 185 8.55 -23.79 -35.01
C GLN A 185 9.82 -24.60 -35.34
N ALA A 186 9.76 -25.35 -36.44
CA ALA A 186 10.88 -26.16 -36.93
C ALA A 186 12.14 -25.33 -37.28
N ASP A 187 11.96 -24.04 -37.55
CA ASP A 187 13.04 -23.06 -37.79
C ASP A 187 13.70 -22.53 -36.50
N GLY A 188 13.24 -22.98 -35.32
CA GLY A 188 13.74 -22.56 -34.02
C GLY A 188 13.13 -21.27 -33.48
N THR A 189 12.21 -20.62 -34.20
CA THR A 189 11.53 -19.39 -33.76
C THR A 189 10.26 -19.68 -32.94
N ASP A 190 9.97 -18.82 -31.95
CA ASP A 190 8.73 -18.87 -31.18
C ASP A 190 7.64 -18.07 -31.89
N ARG A 191 6.48 -18.68 -32.14
CA ARG A 191 5.27 -17.96 -32.58
C ARG A 191 4.10 -18.23 -31.66
N TRP A 192 3.26 -17.22 -31.48
CA TRP A 192 1.97 -17.39 -30.80
C TRP A 192 0.99 -18.04 -31.77
N ALA A 193 0.44 -19.18 -31.38
CA ALA A 193 -0.58 -19.90 -32.14
C ALA A 193 -1.84 -20.06 -31.30
N LEU A 194 -2.99 -20.06 -31.96
CA LEU A 194 -4.28 -20.29 -31.31
C LEU A 194 -4.28 -21.71 -30.73
N HIS A 195 -4.44 -21.79 -29.42
CA HIS A 195 -4.56 -23.05 -28.69
C HIS A 195 -6.03 -23.43 -28.49
N ASP A 196 -6.89 -22.46 -28.19
CA ASP A 196 -8.31 -22.71 -27.87
C ASP A 196 -9.15 -21.44 -28.09
N SER A 197 -10.45 -21.59 -28.36
CA SER A 197 -11.40 -20.50 -28.48
C SER A 197 -12.83 -20.94 -28.20
N TRP A 198 -13.63 -20.07 -27.58
CA TRP A 198 -15.03 -20.31 -27.30
C TRP A 198 -15.84 -19.01 -27.33
N ALA A 199 -17.15 -19.14 -27.57
CA ALA A 199 -18.09 -18.04 -27.43
C ALA A 199 -18.54 -17.92 -25.97
N THR A 200 -18.80 -16.69 -25.53
CA THR A 200 -19.37 -16.38 -24.21
C THR A 200 -20.72 -15.70 -24.38
N SER A 201 -21.60 -15.87 -23.41
CA SER A 201 -22.92 -15.23 -23.38
C SER A 201 -22.85 -13.73 -23.07
N CYS A 202 -21.68 -13.21 -22.67
CA CYS A 202 -21.53 -11.80 -22.29
C CYS A 202 -21.35 -10.92 -23.54
N PRO A 203 -22.24 -9.95 -23.80
CA PRO A 203 -22.18 -9.11 -25.01
C PRO A 203 -21.11 -8.01 -24.94
N ARG A 204 -20.36 -7.91 -23.83
CA ARG A 204 -19.27 -6.95 -23.62
C ARG A 204 -18.07 -7.65 -22.99
N ILE A 205 -16.91 -6.99 -22.96
CA ILE A 205 -15.77 -7.47 -22.18
C ILE A 205 -16.04 -7.13 -20.70
N PRO A 206 -16.17 -8.13 -19.80
CA PRO A 206 -16.60 -7.95 -18.40
C PRO A 206 -15.43 -7.52 -17.50
N LEU A 207 -14.70 -6.48 -17.92
CA LEU A 207 -13.57 -5.92 -17.18
C LEU A 207 -14.00 -4.63 -16.47
N VAL A 208 -13.82 -4.59 -15.16
CA VAL A 208 -13.93 -3.36 -14.36
C VAL A 208 -12.54 -2.85 -14.06
N THR A 209 -12.32 -1.55 -14.22
CA THR A 209 -11.04 -0.91 -13.89
C THR A 209 -11.26 0.09 -12.77
N LEU A 210 -10.62 -0.15 -11.64
CA LEU A 210 -10.51 0.79 -10.54
C LEU A 210 -9.33 1.72 -10.80
N TYR A 211 -9.56 3.02 -10.71
CA TYR A 211 -8.54 4.05 -10.88
C TYR A 211 -8.27 4.74 -9.55
N SER A 212 -7.01 4.77 -9.12
CA SER A 212 -6.63 5.62 -8.00
C SER A 212 -6.17 7.02 -8.43
N LYS A 213 -5.69 7.15 -9.67
CA LYS A 213 -5.45 8.45 -10.30
C LYS A 213 -5.46 8.27 -11.81
N ARG A 214 -6.62 8.50 -12.43
CA ARG A 214 -6.81 8.31 -13.87
C ARG A 214 -6.00 9.32 -14.68
N THR A 215 -5.19 8.81 -15.61
CA THR A 215 -4.44 9.63 -16.60
C THR A 215 -4.92 9.38 -18.02
N GLY A 216 -5.69 8.32 -18.26
CA GLY A 216 -6.29 7.97 -19.54
C GLY A 216 -7.26 6.80 -19.39
N PHE A 217 -7.81 6.30 -20.50
CA PHE A 217 -8.59 5.07 -20.48
C PHE A 217 -7.67 3.87 -20.22
N MET A 218 -7.96 3.10 -19.16
CA MET A 218 -7.12 2.03 -18.60
C MET A 218 -5.72 2.44 -18.16
N CYS A 219 -5.48 3.75 -18.01
CA CYS A 219 -4.20 4.30 -17.59
C CYS A 219 -4.36 5.13 -16.31
N GLY A 220 -3.43 4.96 -15.38
CA GLY A 220 -3.36 5.76 -14.17
C GLY A 220 -1.95 5.85 -13.61
N ALA A 221 -1.81 6.60 -12.53
CA ALA A 221 -0.54 6.79 -11.83
C ALA A 221 -0.68 6.44 -10.34
N PRO A 222 0.31 5.78 -9.71
CA PRO A 222 0.25 5.47 -8.30
C PRO A 222 0.15 6.75 -7.46
N PRO A 223 -0.84 6.89 -6.55
CA PRO A 223 -1.03 8.10 -5.75
C PRO A 223 0.16 8.41 -4.83
N LEU A 224 0.86 7.35 -4.39
CA LEU A 224 2.02 7.42 -3.50
C LEU A 224 3.36 7.29 -4.23
N LEU A 225 3.40 7.54 -5.55
CA LEU A 225 4.63 7.43 -6.34
C LEU A 225 5.78 8.27 -5.78
N ASN A 226 5.50 9.50 -5.33
CA ASN A 226 6.52 10.38 -4.75
C ASN A 226 7.12 9.78 -3.47
N LEU A 227 6.29 9.18 -2.61
CA LEU A 227 6.78 8.48 -1.42
C LEU A 227 7.68 7.30 -1.80
N ALA A 228 7.32 6.52 -2.83
CA ALA A 228 8.14 5.41 -3.30
C ALA A 228 9.52 5.89 -3.78
N LEU A 229 9.58 6.99 -4.55
CA LEU A 229 10.82 7.58 -5.03
C LEU A 229 11.68 8.13 -3.87
N LEU A 230 11.07 8.81 -2.91
CA LEU A 230 11.78 9.25 -1.70
C LEU A 230 12.30 8.08 -0.87
N ASN A 231 11.57 6.96 -0.80
CA ASN A 231 12.02 5.76 -0.09
C ASN A 231 13.25 5.12 -0.77
N ILE A 232 13.33 5.15 -2.11
CA ILE A 232 14.53 4.73 -2.86
C ILE A 232 15.72 5.66 -2.52
N LYS A 233 15.49 6.98 -2.50
CA LYS A 233 16.51 7.95 -2.10
C LYS A 233 16.99 7.69 -0.66
N HIS A 234 16.07 7.39 0.26
CA HIS A 234 16.39 7.06 1.64
C HIS A 234 17.22 5.77 1.73
N TRP A 235 16.85 4.72 1.00
CA TRP A 235 17.64 3.49 0.90
C TRP A 235 19.09 3.73 0.47
N GLN A 236 19.27 4.56 -0.57
CA GLN A 236 20.60 4.91 -1.08
C GLN A 236 21.41 5.69 -0.04
N SER A 237 20.82 6.73 0.53
CA SER A 237 21.49 7.60 1.51
C SER A 237 21.76 6.90 2.84
N GLN A 238 20.85 6.05 3.33
CA GLN A 238 21.07 5.24 4.53
C GLN A 238 22.24 4.28 4.33
N SER A 239 22.31 3.61 3.17
CA SER A 239 23.43 2.72 2.86
C SER A 239 24.78 3.43 2.86
N GLU A 240 24.85 4.66 2.37
CA GLU A 240 26.06 5.49 2.44
C GLU A 240 26.39 5.91 3.88
N GLN A 241 25.38 6.34 4.65
CA GLN A 241 25.53 6.75 6.04
C GLN A 241 26.05 5.59 6.92
N ASP A 242 25.51 4.40 6.72
CA ASP A 242 25.93 3.20 7.44
C ASP A 242 27.38 2.82 7.08
N ASN A 243 27.73 2.95 5.80
CA ASN A 243 29.08 2.68 5.32
C ASN A 243 30.12 3.67 5.89
N ILE A 244 29.82 4.98 5.88
CA ILE A 244 30.76 5.97 6.45
C ILE A 244 30.86 5.83 7.97
N LEU A 245 29.78 5.49 8.67
CA LEU A 245 29.82 5.19 10.10
C LEU A 245 30.67 3.94 10.38
N HIS A 246 30.58 2.91 9.55
CA HIS A 246 31.42 1.72 9.69
C HIS A 246 32.92 2.06 9.59
N VAL A 247 33.30 2.87 8.60
CA VAL A 247 34.70 3.30 8.41
C VAL A 247 35.15 4.25 9.53
N ALA A 248 34.34 5.25 9.88
CA ALA A 248 34.71 6.28 10.85
C ALA A 248 34.79 5.76 12.30
N ARG A 249 34.16 4.61 12.61
CA ARG A 249 34.22 3.97 13.94
C ARG A 249 35.56 3.30 14.24
N VAL A 250 36.46 3.19 13.26
CA VAL A 250 37.77 2.57 13.43
C VAL A 250 38.85 3.67 13.36
N PRO A 251 39.26 4.24 14.51
CA PRO A 251 40.28 5.28 14.51
C PRO A 251 41.63 4.72 14.06
N ILE A 252 42.35 5.47 13.22
CA ILE A 252 43.65 5.05 12.71
C ILE A 252 44.73 5.61 13.62
N LEU A 253 45.50 4.74 14.26
CA LEU A 253 46.67 5.16 15.01
C LEU A 253 47.82 5.50 14.06
N ASN A 254 48.13 6.78 13.93
CA ASN A 254 49.29 7.25 13.20
C ASN A 254 50.48 7.38 14.15
N VAL A 255 51.62 6.81 13.75
CA VAL A 255 52.88 6.91 14.48
C VAL A 255 53.92 7.52 13.54
N PHE A 256 54.66 8.51 14.03
CA PHE A 256 55.70 9.20 13.26
C PHE A 256 56.99 9.33 14.07
N GLY A 257 58.13 9.41 13.37
CA GLY A 257 59.45 9.61 13.98
C GLY A 257 60.17 8.35 14.46
N LEU A 258 59.64 7.16 14.20
CA LEU A 258 60.33 5.89 14.51
C LEU A 258 61.46 5.62 13.51
N GLU A 259 62.52 4.96 14.00
CA GLU A 259 63.61 4.52 13.13
C GLU A 259 63.17 3.34 12.23
N ALA A 260 63.80 3.19 11.06
CA ALA A 260 63.46 2.13 10.13
C ALA A 260 63.69 0.74 10.75
N GLY A 261 62.61 -0.04 10.92
CA GLY A 261 62.66 -1.39 11.51
C GLY A 261 62.40 -1.44 13.02
N GLU A 262 62.15 -0.29 13.68
CA GLU A 262 61.81 -0.24 15.09
C GLU A 262 60.40 -0.81 15.35
N LYS A 263 60.29 -1.77 16.27
CA LYS A 263 59.00 -2.39 16.62
C LYS A 263 58.35 -1.62 17.77
N LEU A 264 57.25 -0.93 17.47
CA LEU A 264 56.39 -0.34 18.48
C LEU A 264 55.39 -1.39 19.02
N THR A 265 55.45 -1.67 20.32
CA THR A 265 54.47 -2.51 20.99
C THR A 265 53.36 -1.63 21.56
N ILE A 266 52.15 -1.76 20.98
CA ILE A 266 50.94 -1.09 21.46
C ILE A 266 50.06 -2.15 22.11
N GLY A 267 49.70 -1.93 23.38
CA GLY A 267 48.89 -2.85 24.16
C GLY A 267 48.35 -2.16 25.41
N ALA A 268 47.21 -2.64 25.91
CA ALA A 268 46.53 -2.05 27.08
C ALA A 268 47.41 -2.05 28.36
N SER A 269 48.45 -2.88 28.40
CA SER A 269 49.38 -3.03 29.53
C SER A 269 50.80 -2.56 29.23
N SER A 270 51.04 -1.89 28.09
CA SER A 270 52.37 -1.41 27.68
C SER A 270 52.34 0.09 27.40
N ALA A 271 53.21 0.85 28.06
CA ALA A 271 53.35 2.28 27.83
C ALA A 271 54.19 2.55 26.57
N THR A 272 53.69 3.41 25.68
CA THR A 272 54.48 3.97 24.56
C THR A 272 55.46 5.02 25.09
N HIS A 273 56.74 4.80 24.82
CA HIS A 273 57.83 5.71 25.21
C HIS A 273 58.46 6.33 23.96
N PHE A 274 58.64 7.65 23.97
CA PHE A 274 59.26 8.40 22.88
C PHE A 274 60.47 9.18 23.43
N THR A 275 61.62 9.10 22.75
CA THR A 275 62.86 9.76 23.18
C THR A 275 62.87 11.26 22.91
N ASP A 276 62.14 11.71 21.88
CA ASP A 276 62.03 13.13 21.52
C ASP A 276 60.61 13.44 21.04
N ARG A 277 59.80 14.09 21.89
CA ARG A 277 58.40 14.46 21.58
C ARG A 277 58.24 15.52 20.48
N THR A 278 59.32 16.18 20.07
CA THR A 278 59.28 17.14 18.95
C THR A 278 59.41 16.45 17.60
N LYS A 279 59.92 15.22 17.58
CA LYS A 279 60.15 14.43 16.36
C LYS A 279 59.37 13.12 16.32
N GLN A 280 58.95 12.63 17.47
CA GLN A 280 58.30 11.33 17.64
C GLN A 280 56.96 11.49 18.34
N GLY A 281 55.97 10.75 17.86
CA GLY A 281 54.68 10.72 18.50
C GLY A 281 53.73 9.72 17.88
N SER A 282 52.64 9.49 18.61
CA SER A 282 51.49 8.75 18.14
C SER A 282 50.24 9.58 18.32
N ALA A 283 49.41 9.67 17.29
CA ALA A 283 48.14 10.36 17.33
C ALA A 283 47.08 9.51 16.62
N TYR A 284 45.90 9.41 17.22
CA TYR A 284 44.75 8.89 16.50
C TYR A 284 44.31 9.93 15.47
N THR A 285 44.16 9.48 14.23
CA THR A 285 43.59 10.27 13.15
C THR A 285 42.18 9.75 12.92
N GLU A 286 41.23 10.64 13.20
CA GLU A 286 39.81 10.41 13.04
C GLU A 286 39.23 11.47 12.10
N HIS A 287 38.15 11.11 11.42
CA HIS A 287 37.37 12.10 10.68
C HIS A 287 36.75 13.08 11.69
N SER A 288 36.69 14.38 11.37
CA SER A 288 36.05 15.40 12.22
C SER A 288 34.57 15.17 12.54
N GLY A 289 33.95 14.11 12.00
CA GLY A 289 32.54 13.77 12.15
C GLY A 289 31.55 14.72 11.46
N ALA A 290 31.95 15.92 11.02
CA ALA A 290 31.02 16.93 10.51
C ALA A 290 30.17 16.44 9.31
N ALA A 291 30.79 15.75 8.34
CA ALA A 291 30.07 15.18 7.19
C ALA A 291 29.11 14.05 7.59
N VAL A 292 29.48 13.25 8.61
CA VAL A 292 28.63 12.19 9.17
C VAL A 292 27.42 12.80 9.88
N GLY A 293 27.60 13.93 10.57
CA GLY A 293 26.53 14.71 11.18
C GLY A 293 25.56 15.28 10.14
N ALA A 294 26.08 15.93 9.10
CA ALA A 294 25.27 16.46 8.00
C ALA A 294 24.47 15.36 7.28
N GLY A 295 25.04 14.17 7.09
CA GLY A 295 24.33 13.01 6.53
C GLY A 295 23.15 12.55 7.39
N LYS A 296 23.30 12.57 8.72
CA LYS A 296 22.21 12.25 9.66
C LYS A 296 21.09 13.30 9.59
N GLU A 297 21.43 14.58 9.51
CA GLU A 297 20.45 15.67 9.36
C GLU A 297 19.67 15.53 8.04
N ALA A 298 20.38 15.31 6.94
CA ALA A 298 19.76 15.10 5.63
C ALA A 298 18.82 13.87 5.60
N LEU A 299 19.17 12.79 6.29
CA LEU A 299 18.28 11.63 6.46
C LEU A 299 17.05 11.96 7.29
N THR A 300 17.20 12.75 8.35
CA THR A 300 16.09 13.19 9.21
C THR A 300 15.10 14.05 8.43
N ASP A 301 15.60 15.02 7.66
CA ASP A 301 14.79 15.85 6.77
C ASP A 301 14.09 15.02 5.69
N LEU A 302 14.78 14.01 5.15
CA LEU A 302 14.20 13.10 4.16
C LEU A 302 13.05 12.27 4.75
N VAL A 303 13.19 11.78 5.99
CA VAL A 303 12.11 11.08 6.69
C VAL A 303 10.90 12.00 6.89
N GLU A 304 11.10 13.27 7.22
CA GLU A 304 10.00 14.24 7.33
C GLU A 304 9.33 14.51 5.98
N GLN A 305 10.10 14.66 4.89
CA GLN A 305 9.55 14.76 3.53
C GLN A 305 8.73 13.51 3.15
N MET A 306 9.21 12.33 3.51
CA MET A 306 8.49 11.07 3.31
C MET A 306 7.18 11.04 4.10
N ARG A 307 7.20 11.46 5.38
CA ARG A 307 5.99 11.55 6.22
C ARG A 307 4.95 12.48 5.59
N GLN A 308 5.37 13.64 5.08
CA GLN A 308 4.49 14.58 4.38
C GLN A 308 3.92 13.98 3.08
N ALA A 309 4.76 13.29 2.30
CA ALA A 309 4.33 12.62 1.07
C ALA A 309 3.34 11.48 1.34
N GLY A 310 3.55 10.71 2.42
CA GLY A 310 2.65 9.62 2.84
C GLY A 310 1.31 10.13 3.37
N GLY A 311 1.30 11.25 4.09
CA GLY A 311 0.08 11.88 4.60
C GLY A 311 -0.80 12.54 3.53
N LYS A 312 -0.37 12.58 2.26
CA LYS A 312 -1.08 13.28 1.17
C LYS A 312 -2.50 12.77 0.94
N LEU A 313 -2.76 11.48 1.17
CA LEU A 313 -4.09 10.90 0.97
C LEU A 313 -5.06 11.23 2.10
N LEU A 314 -4.55 11.65 3.26
CA LEU A 314 -5.35 11.96 4.45
C LEU A 314 -5.67 13.46 4.55
N ARG A 315 -4.83 14.33 3.98
CA ARG A 315 -5.01 15.78 4.05
C ARG A 315 -6.03 16.25 3.02
N SER A 316 -7.03 17.02 3.45
CA SER A 316 -7.87 17.80 2.55
C SER A 316 -7.01 18.80 1.76
N GLN A 317 -7.25 18.91 0.44
CA GLN A 317 -6.47 19.78 -0.44
C GLN A 317 -6.87 21.26 -0.36
N ASN A 318 -7.80 21.63 0.53
CA ASN A 318 -8.29 23.00 0.64
C ASN A 318 -7.31 23.90 1.43
N SER A 319 -6.35 24.49 0.73
CA SER A 319 -5.46 25.55 1.23
C SER A 319 -5.99 26.97 1.00
N SER A 320 -7.29 27.16 0.75
CA SER A 320 -7.87 28.48 0.47
C SER A 320 -8.84 28.91 1.57
N THR A 321 -8.37 29.79 2.46
CA THR A 321 -9.16 30.84 3.12
C THR A 321 -10.57 30.42 3.58
N LYS A 322 -10.66 29.39 4.42
CA LYS A 322 -11.79 29.25 5.34
C LYS A 322 -11.23 29.37 6.75
N THR A 323 -11.72 30.36 7.48
CA THR A 323 -11.47 30.55 8.91
C THR A 323 -11.64 29.21 9.63
N LEU A 324 -10.66 28.86 10.46
CA LEU A 324 -10.52 27.59 11.17
C LEU A 324 -11.76 27.19 12.02
N ASP A 325 -12.69 28.11 12.25
CA ASP A 325 -13.83 27.94 13.17
C ASP A 325 -15.09 27.28 12.57
N GLN A 326 -15.13 26.93 11.27
CA GLN A 326 -16.38 26.49 10.60
C GLN A 326 -16.36 25.17 9.81
N VAL A 327 -15.26 24.41 9.84
CA VAL A 327 -15.23 23.09 9.18
C VAL A 327 -15.10 22.02 10.26
N SER A 328 -16.16 21.24 10.48
CA SER A 328 -16.08 20.04 11.33
C SER A 328 -15.05 19.06 10.75
N GLU A 329 -14.37 18.30 11.62
CA GLU A 329 -13.38 17.31 11.20
C GLU A 329 -13.97 16.29 10.21
N GLU A 330 -15.24 15.91 10.39
CA GLU A 330 -16.03 15.06 9.47
C GLU A 330 -16.05 15.61 8.04
N ARG A 331 -16.27 16.92 7.85
CA ARG A 331 -16.29 17.54 6.51
C ARG A 331 -14.90 17.61 5.87
N LEU A 332 -13.83 17.63 6.66
CA LEU A 332 -12.46 17.54 6.15
C LEU A 332 -12.12 16.10 5.73
N GLN A 333 -12.66 15.10 6.43
CA GLN A 333 -12.48 13.67 6.14
C GLN A 333 -13.19 13.26 4.84
N GLU A 334 -14.44 13.67 4.64
CA GLU A 334 -15.20 13.46 3.40
C GLU A 334 -14.55 14.12 2.18
N GLN A 335 -13.68 15.11 2.40
CA GLN A 335 -12.93 15.81 1.34
C GLN A 335 -11.51 15.25 1.14
N SER A 336 -11.15 14.17 1.84
CA SER A 336 -9.83 13.56 1.68
C SER A 336 -9.75 12.77 0.37
N PRO A 337 -8.56 12.74 -0.27
CA PRO A 337 -8.34 11.87 -1.42
C PRO A 337 -8.60 10.39 -1.11
N LEU A 338 -8.29 9.92 0.11
CA LEU A 338 -8.54 8.53 0.49
C LEU A 338 -10.04 8.19 0.52
N TYR A 339 -10.88 9.10 1.01
CA TYR A 339 -12.34 8.93 0.98
C TYR A 339 -12.86 8.85 -0.46
N THR A 340 -12.40 9.75 -1.34
CA THR A 340 -12.78 9.72 -2.77
C THR A 340 -12.38 8.40 -3.44
N LEU A 341 -11.23 7.83 -3.05
CA LEU A 341 -10.75 6.54 -3.53
C LEU A 341 -11.59 5.38 -3.01
N SER A 342 -12.09 5.47 -1.76
CA SER A 342 -13.00 4.49 -1.18
C SER A 342 -14.32 4.46 -1.97
N ASN A 343 -14.93 5.61 -2.24
CA ASN A 343 -16.15 5.68 -3.07
C ASN A 343 -15.92 5.14 -4.49
N SER A 344 -14.75 5.41 -5.07
CA SER A 344 -14.39 4.84 -6.38
C SER A 344 -14.26 3.31 -6.35
N LEU A 345 -13.87 2.75 -5.20
CA LEU A 345 -13.84 1.32 -4.97
C LEU A 345 -15.27 0.77 -4.82
N GLU A 346 -16.16 1.43 -4.06
CA GLU A 346 -17.58 1.06 -3.97
C GLU A 346 -18.22 0.97 -5.36
N ASP A 347 -18.09 2.03 -6.17
CA ASP A 347 -18.61 2.07 -7.55
C ASP A 347 -18.07 0.91 -8.42
N ALA A 348 -16.79 0.56 -8.22
CA ALA A 348 -16.16 -0.55 -8.94
C ALA A 348 -16.70 -1.91 -8.47
N LEU A 349 -16.93 -2.09 -7.17
CA LEU A 349 -17.52 -3.31 -6.61
C LEU A 349 -18.99 -3.46 -7.02
N ASP A 350 -19.77 -2.37 -7.01
CA ASP A 350 -21.15 -2.35 -7.53
C ASP A 350 -21.20 -2.79 -9.00
N THR A 351 -20.27 -2.27 -9.81
CA THR A 351 -20.17 -2.67 -11.22
C THR A 351 -19.81 -4.15 -11.38
N LEU A 352 -18.96 -4.70 -10.51
CA LEU A 352 -18.61 -6.12 -10.51
C LEU A 352 -19.80 -6.99 -10.12
N LEU A 353 -20.53 -6.63 -9.06
CA LEU A 353 -21.72 -7.36 -8.64
C LEU A 353 -22.81 -7.31 -9.71
N GLN A 354 -22.99 -6.16 -10.37
CA GLN A 354 -23.93 -6.05 -11.49
C GLN A 354 -23.53 -6.97 -12.66
N LEU A 355 -22.24 -7.07 -13.00
CA LEU A 355 -21.76 -8.01 -14.03
C LEU A 355 -22.03 -9.48 -13.66
N MET A 356 -21.88 -9.82 -12.38
CA MET A 356 -22.20 -11.16 -11.87
C MET A 356 -23.71 -11.44 -11.87
N ALA A 357 -24.51 -10.43 -11.55
CA ALA A 357 -25.98 -10.49 -11.62
C ALA A 357 -26.46 -10.68 -13.07
N ASP A 358 -25.93 -9.89 -14.01
CA ASP A 358 -26.24 -9.98 -15.44
C ASP A 358 -26.02 -11.41 -15.97
N TRP A 359 -24.94 -12.06 -15.54
CA TRP A 359 -24.65 -13.45 -15.92
C TRP A 359 -25.55 -14.48 -15.25
N SER A 360 -25.93 -14.24 -14.00
CA SER A 360 -26.83 -15.13 -13.25
C SER A 360 -28.30 -14.95 -13.65
N GLY A 361 -28.61 -13.92 -14.44
CA GLY A 361 -29.96 -13.56 -14.84
C GLY A 361 -30.72 -12.76 -13.77
N GLU A 362 -30.02 -12.25 -12.77
CA GLU A 362 -30.56 -11.32 -11.77
C GLU A 362 -30.61 -9.90 -12.36
N LYS A 363 -31.58 -9.10 -11.93
CA LYS A 363 -31.75 -7.72 -12.45
C LYS A 363 -30.81 -6.71 -11.80
N ASP A 364 -30.41 -6.97 -10.56
CA ASP A 364 -29.66 -6.04 -9.72
C ASP A 364 -28.52 -6.80 -9.03
N GLY A 365 -27.32 -6.22 -9.04
CA GLY A 365 -26.16 -6.73 -8.30
C GLY A 365 -26.20 -6.40 -6.80
N GLY A 366 -27.01 -5.42 -6.41
CA GLY A 366 -26.94 -4.81 -5.08
C GLY A 366 -25.89 -3.70 -5.01
N LYS A 367 -25.76 -3.11 -3.82
CA LYS A 367 -24.78 -2.05 -3.55
C LYS A 367 -23.84 -2.42 -2.42
N VAL A 368 -22.61 -1.97 -2.54
CA VAL A 368 -21.55 -2.13 -1.56
C VAL A 368 -21.34 -0.81 -0.83
N ASN A 369 -21.25 -0.88 0.49
CA ASN A 369 -20.93 0.26 1.35
C ASN A 369 -19.68 -0.06 2.18
N ILE A 370 -18.66 0.75 1.97
CA ILE A 370 -17.38 0.76 2.67
C ILE A 370 -17.40 1.97 3.61
N ARG A 371 -17.85 1.72 4.84
CA ARG A 371 -17.85 2.73 5.89
C ARG A 371 -16.41 3.10 6.23
N THR A 372 -15.99 4.24 5.71
CA THR A 372 -14.63 4.73 5.86
C THR A 372 -14.58 5.70 7.03
N GLU A 373 -14.41 5.19 8.25
CA GLU A 373 -14.08 6.04 9.38
C GLU A 373 -12.60 6.44 9.30
N LEU A 374 -12.34 7.62 8.73
CA LEU A 374 -11.01 8.18 8.66
C LEU A 374 -10.67 8.86 9.97
N GLU A 375 -10.36 8.08 11.02
CA GLU A 375 -9.75 8.65 12.21
C GLU A 375 -8.41 9.30 11.81
N THR A 376 -8.43 10.61 11.63
CA THR A 376 -7.22 11.42 11.57
C THR A 376 -6.66 11.42 12.97
N THR A 377 -5.55 10.72 13.18
CA THR A 377 -4.77 10.67 14.42
C THR A 377 -4.16 12.03 14.83
N GLN A 378 -4.76 13.14 14.39
CA GLN A 378 -4.71 14.39 15.13
C GLN A 378 -5.86 14.40 16.14
N GLN A 379 -5.82 13.50 17.13
CA GLN A 379 -6.32 13.86 18.46
C GLN A 379 -5.38 14.97 18.98
N ALA A 380 -5.50 16.16 18.40
CA ALA A 380 -4.91 17.34 18.99
C ALA A 380 -5.74 17.57 20.26
N PHE A 381 -5.23 17.08 21.38
CA PHE A 381 -5.71 17.46 22.71
C PHE A 381 -5.90 18.98 22.71
N ASN A 382 -7.16 19.42 22.65
CA ASN A 382 -7.49 20.82 22.56
C ASN A 382 -7.41 21.41 23.97
N ALA A 383 -6.17 21.57 24.46
CA ALA A 383 -5.88 22.11 25.79
C ALA A 383 -6.60 23.45 26.04
N PRO A 384 -6.66 24.39 25.06
CA PRO A 384 -7.42 25.62 25.22
C PRO A 384 -8.93 25.39 25.45
N ALA A 385 -9.57 24.49 24.70
CA ALA A 385 -10.99 24.20 24.88
C ALA A 385 -11.28 23.51 26.21
N ALA A 386 -10.42 22.58 26.63
CA ALA A 386 -10.53 21.93 27.95
C ALA A 386 -10.42 22.96 29.09
N LEU A 387 -9.46 23.89 29.00
CA LEU A 387 -9.28 24.97 29.97
C LEU A 387 -10.46 25.96 29.96
N ALA A 388 -11.04 26.26 28.80
CA ALA A 388 -12.23 27.11 28.70
C ALA A 388 -13.46 26.48 29.37
N ILE A 389 -13.69 25.18 29.16
CA ILE A 389 -14.77 24.44 29.83
C ILE A 389 -14.55 24.42 31.34
N GLN A 390 -13.30 24.20 31.79
CA GLN A 390 -12.96 24.28 33.21
C GLN A 390 -13.22 25.66 33.80
N ALA A 391 -12.86 26.74 33.09
CA ALA A 391 -13.10 28.12 33.54
C ALA A 391 -14.59 28.45 33.64
N LEU A 392 -15.40 28.07 32.64
CA LEU A 392 -16.86 28.24 32.66
C LEU A 392 -17.51 27.45 33.81
N ARG A 393 -17.02 26.24 34.10
CA ARG A 393 -17.47 25.44 35.24
C ARG A 393 -17.11 26.09 36.57
N GLN A 394 -15.89 26.61 36.72
CA GLN A 394 -15.46 27.32 37.93
C GLN A 394 -16.21 28.63 38.13
N GLY A 395 -16.57 29.32 37.04
CA GLY A 395 -17.39 30.55 37.05
C GLY A 395 -18.87 30.32 37.36
N GLY A 396 -19.36 29.08 37.26
CA GLY A 396 -20.77 28.74 37.46
C GLY A 396 -21.67 29.04 36.24
N ASP A 397 -21.08 29.34 35.09
CA ASP A 397 -21.79 29.73 33.86
C ASP A 397 -22.39 28.52 33.12
N ILE A 398 -21.95 27.30 33.45
CA ILE A 398 -22.43 26.05 32.85
C ILE A 398 -22.75 25.01 33.93
N ARG A 399 -23.78 24.19 33.70
CA ARG A 399 -24.13 23.07 34.58
C ARG A 399 -23.10 21.95 34.46
N GLN A 400 -22.90 21.19 35.52
CA GLN A 400 -21.91 20.10 35.56
C GLN A 400 -22.17 19.03 34.49
N VAL A 401 -23.44 18.69 34.22
CA VAL A 401 -23.84 17.77 33.16
C VAL A 401 -23.46 18.31 31.77
N ASP A 402 -23.64 19.62 31.54
CA ASP A 402 -23.30 20.24 30.25
C ASP A 402 -21.77 20.32 30.06
N ALA A 403 -21.01 20.51 31.14
CA ALA A 403 -19.55 20.43 31.11
C ALA A 403 -19.05 19.02 30.78
N ILE A 404 -19.68 17.97 31.34
CA ILE A 404 -19.35 16.57 31.03
C ILE A 404 -19.63 16.27 29.55
N ARG A 405 -20.80 16.66 29.04
CA ARG A 405 -21.13 16.52 27.61
C ARG A 405 -20.13 17.25 26.70
N ALA A 406 -19.70 18.45 27.09
CA ALA A 406 -18.70 19.21 26.34
C ALA A 406 -17.31 18.54 26.35
N LEU A 407 -16.92 17.91 27.47
CA LEU A 407 -15.68 17.14 27.57
C LEU A 407 -15.75 15.81 26.80
N GLN A 408 -16.91 15.15 26.75
CA GLN A 408 -17.17 13.98 25.91
C GLN A 408 -17.08 14.32 24.42
N ALA A 409 -17.65 15.45 24.01
CA ALA A 409 -17.54 15.95 22.64
C ALA A 409 -16.09 16.28 22.23
N LEU A 410 -15.20 16.51 23.20
CA LEU A 410 -13.76 16.68 22.99
C LEU A 410 -12.97 15.37 23.12
N ASN A 411 -13.64 14.23 23.33
CA ASN A 411 -13.04 12.92 23.59
C ASN A 411 -12.02 12.93 24.75
N LEU A 412 -12.22 13.80 25.75
CA LEU A 412 -11.38 13.87 26.95
C LEU A 412 -11.79 12.86 28.02
N ILE A 413 -13.06 12.45 27.96
CA ILE A 413 -13.67 11.44 28.81
C ILE A 413 -14.54 10.54 27.91
N ASP A 414 -14.89 9.34 28.41
CA ASP A 414 -15.65 8.34 27.67
C ASP A 414 -16.93 8.92 27.05
N ALA A 415 -17.03 8.86 25.72
CA ALA A 415 -18.14 9.42 24.95
C ALA A 415 -19.44 8.62 25.13
N ASP A 416 -19.33 7.33 25.47
CA ASP A 416 -20.48 6.43 25.62
C ASP A 416 -21.04 6.41 27.05
N ALA A 417 -20.32 7.00 28.02
CA ALA A 417 -20.74 7.05 29.41
C ALA A 417 -21.94 7.99 29.61
N ASN A 418 -22.90 7.60 30.46
CA ASN A 418 -24.06 8.44 30.76
C ASN A 418 -23.63 9.68 31.58
N PRO A 419 -23.84 10.91 31.06
CA PRO A 419 -23.42 12.15 31.73
C PRO A 419 -24.04 12.36 33.11
N GLU A 420 -25.27 11.89 33.31
CA GLU A 420 -25.99 12.03 34.59
C GLU A 420 -25.37 11.10 35.65
N THR A 421 -25.03 9.87 35.26
CA THR A 421 -24.35 8.90 36.13
C THR A 421 -22.96 9.39 36.55
N LEU A 422 -22.17 9.95 35.63
CA LEU A 422 -20.87 10.56 35.93
C LEU A 422 -20.99 11.77 36.87
N CYS A 423 -22.05 12.56 36.72
CA CYS A 423 -22.37 13.67 37.61
C CYS A 423 -22.65 13.17 39.03
N ASP A 424 -23.44 12.12 39.15
CA ASP A 424 -23.81 11.51 40.43
C ASP A 424 -22.60 10.85 41.11
N GLU A 425 -21.73 10.18 40.36
CA GLU A 425 -20.48 9.63 40.87
C GLU A 425 -19.57 10.72 41.43
N LEU A 426 -19.38 11.83 40.70
CA LEU A 426 -18.55 12.95 41.16
C LEU A 426 -19.10 13.63 42.42
N ASN A 427 -20.42 13.65 42.59
CA ASN A 427 -21.07 14.28 43.73
C ASN A 427 -21.21 13.35 44.94
N ASN A 428 -21.22 12.03 44.70
CA ASN A 428 -21.43 11.00 45.72
C ASN A 428 -20.24 10.05 45.88
N LEU A 429 -19.03 10.49 45.49
CA LEU A 429 -17.79 9.76 45.76
C LEU A 429 -17.78 9.32 47.23
N PRO A 430 -17.77 8.00 47.53
CA PRO A 430 -17.63 7.54 48.90
C PRO A 430 -16.30 8.09 49.42
N PRO A 431 -16.24 8.59 50.68
CA PRO A 431 -14.97 9.03 51.24
C PRO A 431 -14.03 7.83 51.23
N ASP A 432 -12.95 7.92 50.45
CA ASP A 432 -11.88 6.93 50.46
C ASP A 432 -11.45 6.69 51.92
N LEU A 433 -11.67 5.46 52.39
CA LEU A 433 -10.97 4.94 53.55
C LEU A 433 -9.50 4.81 53.14
N LEU A 434 -8.68 5.74 53.64
CA LEU A 434 -7.22 5.74 53.56
C LEU A 434 -6.58 4.35 53.68
#